data_AF-A0A519YTG0-F1
#
_entry.id   AF-A0A519YTG0-F1
#
_cell.length_a   1.000
_cell.length_b   1.000
_cell.length_c   1.000
_cell.angle_alpha   90.00
_cell.angle_beta   90.00
_cell.angle_gamma   90.00
#
_symmetry.space_group_name_H-M   'P 1'
#
loop_
_entity.id
_entity.type
_entity.pdbx_description
1 polymer ?
#
loop_
_entity_poly.entity_id
_entity_poly.type
_entity_poly.pdbx_seq_one_letter_code
_entity_poly.pdbx_strand_id
1 'polypeptide(L)'
;MSTRATYNYDKTFRLESGKELANIQIAYQTYGKLNENKDNVIWVCHALTANADVLDWWKGLFGENDLFNPAEHYIICANVLGSHYGSTNPLSLNETTGQPYYLAFPEFTIRDIVNGHRVLADHLNVD
;
A
#
# COMPACT_ATOMS: atom_id res chain seq x y z
N MET A 1 -17.17 5.55 -6.16
CA MET A 1 -17.10 4.21 -5.55
C MET A 1 -15.71 4.04 -4.95
N SER A 2 -15.62 3.54 -3.71
CA SER A 2 -14.34 3.23 -3.07
C SER A 2 -14.24 1.72 -2.82
N THR A 3 -13.02 1.20 -2.83
CA THR A 3 -12.74 -0.21 -2.54
C THR A 3 -11.55 -0.29 -1.61
N ARG A 4 -11.77 -0.82 -0.40
CA ARG A 4 -10.71 -1.14 0.55
C ARG A 4 -10.39 -2.62 0.44
N ALA A 5 -9.13 -2.95 0.26
CA ALA A 5 -8.70 -4.33 0.06
C ALA A 5 -7.29 -4.56 0.65
N THR A 6 -6.94 -5.83 0.79
CA THR A 6 -5.59 -6.26 1.12
C THR A 6 -5.11 -7.18 0.03
N TYR A 7 -3.97 -6.84 -0.57
CA TYR A 7 -3.28 -7.71 -1.52
C TYR A 7 -2.30 -8.61 -0.78
N ASN A 8 -2.38 -9.92 -1.01
CA ASN A 8 -1.41 -10.89 -0.53
C ASN A 8 -0.38 -11.15 -1.64
N TYR A 9 0.88 -10.85 -1.36
CA TYR A 9 1.99 -11.17 -2.24
C TYR A 9 2.61 -12.49 -1.79
N ASP A 10 2.13 -13.60 -2.36
CA ASP A 10 2.48 -14.98 -1.98
C ASP A 10 3.87 -15.44 -2.46
N LYS A 11 4.82 -14.51 -2.52
CA LYS A 11 6.21 -14.74 -2.94
C LYS A 11 7.15 -14.11 -1.92
N THR A 12 8.42 -14.49 -2.00
CA THR A 12 9.48 -13.86 -1.22
C THR A 12 9.64 -12.39 -1.62
N PHE A 13 9.49 -11.50 -0.64
CA PHE A 13 9.78 -10.08 -0.76
C PHE A 13 11.19 -9.79 -0.23
N ARG A 14 12.10 -9.41 -1.13
CA ARG A 14 13.50 -9.18 -0.80
C ARG A 14 13.74 -7.71 -0.49
N LEU A 15 14.29 -7.45 0.70
CA LEU A 15 14.62 -6.12 1.16
C LEU A 15 16.00 -5.68 0.68
N GLU A 16 16.25 -4.38 0.68
CA GLU A 16 17.55 -3.77 0.36
C GLU A 16 18.65 -4.28 1.31
N SER A 17 18.30 -4.60 2.55
CA SER A 17 19.19 -5.23 3.53
C SER A 17 19.62 -6.67 3.19
N GLY A 18 19.01 -7.27 2.15
CA GLY A 18 19.21 -8.68 1.78
C GLY A 18 18.38 -9.66 2.61
N LYS A 19 17.67 -9.19 3.64
CA LYS A 19 16.68 -9.98 4.38
C LYS A 19 15.42 -10.19 3.54
N GLU A 20 14.61 -11.15 3.95
CA GLU A 20 13.42 -11.59 3.21
C GLU A 20 12.20 -11.62 4.12
N LEU A 21 11.05 -11.27 3.55
CA LEU A 21 9.73 -11.44 4.13
C LEU A 21 8.92 -12.34 3.20
N ALA A 22 8.31 -13.39 3.76
CA ALA A 22 7.37 -14.23 3.01
C ALA A 22 5.95 -13.66 3.13
N ASN A 23 5.15 -13.84 2.07
CA ASN A 23 3.71 -13.64 2.08
C ASN A 23 3.29 -12.26 2.62
N ILE A 24 3.93 -11.20 2.12
CA ILE A 24 3.62 -9.86 2.61
C ILE A 24 2.21 -9.46 2.19
N GLN A 25 1.56 -8.70 3.06
CA GLN A 25 0.24 -8.13 2.87
C GLN A 25 0.38 -6.63 2.65
N ILE A 26 -0.34 -6.10 1.67
CA ILE A 26 -0.40 -4.67 1.39
C ILE A 26 -1.87 -4.25 1.46
N ALA A 27 -2.22 -3.53 2.52
CA ALA A 27 -3.54 -2.94 2.67
C ALA A 27 -3.62 -1.65 1.86
N TYR A 28 -4.66 -1.48 1.04
CA TYR A 28 -4.81 -0.32 0.18
C TYR A 28 -6.28 0.06 0.01
N GLN A 29 -6.50 1.27 -0.50
CA GLN A 29 -7.81 1.75 -0.88
C GLN A 29 -7.72 2.42 -2.23
N THR A 30 -8.72 2.17 -3.07
CA THR A 30 -8.88 2.80 -4.37
C THR A 30 -10.17 3.60 -4.42
N TYR A 31 -10.16 4.69 -5.19
CA TYR A 31 -11.32 5.53 -5.43
C TYR A 31 -11.45 5.80 -6.93
N GLY A 32 -12.69 5.88 -7.39
CA GLY A 32 -12.98 6.12 -8.81
C GLY A 32 -12.81 4.85 -9.64
N LYS A 33 -12.52 5.01 -10.92
CA LYS A 33 -12.40 3.90 -11.87
C LYS A 33 -11.22 4.13 -12.81
N LEU A 34 -10.39 3.10 -12.99
CA LEU A 34 -9.34 3.08 -14.00
C LEU A 34 -9.98 3.15 -15.39
N ASN A 35 -9.56 4.12 -16.21
CA ASN A 35 -10.04 4.24 -17.58
C ASN A 35 -9.33 3.26 -18.53
N GLU A 36 -9.80 3.16 -19.77
CA GLU A 36 -9.27 2.22 -20.76
C GLU A 36 -7.80 2.49 -21.13
N ASN A 37 -7.40 3.77 -21.16
CA ASN A 37 -6.03 4.20 -21.47
C ASN A 37 -5.07 4.06 -20.29
N LYS A 38 -5.59 3.84 -19.08
CA LYS A 38 -4.87 3.82 -17.80
C LYS A 38 -4.06 5.09 -17.50
N ASP A 39 -4.48 6.23 -18.03
CA ASP A 39 -3.77 7.52 -17.89
C ASP A 39 -4.36 8.42 -16.78
N ASN A 40 -5.38 7.96 -16.05
CA ASN A 40 -6.05 8.71 -14.99
C ASN A 40 -5.63 8.31 -13.57
N VAL A 41 -4.46 7.71 -13.39
CA VAL A 41 -4.02 7.20 -12.08
C VAL A 41 -3.35 8.28 -11.23
N ILE A 42 -3.75 8.38 -9.96
CA ILE A 42 -3.06 9.17 -8.94
C ILE A 42 -2.63 8.23 -7.81
N TRP A 43 -1.32 8.04 -7.66
CA TRP A 43 -0.75 7.24 -6.57
C TRP A 43 -0.39 8.11 -5.37
N VAL A 44 -0.94 7.78 -4.20
CA VAL A 44 -0.74 8.54 -2.97
C VAL A 44 0.16 7.76 -2.01
N CYS A 45 1.31 8.34 -1.71
CA CYS A 45 2.18 7.89 -0.62
C CYS A 45 1.83 8.65 0.65
N HIS A 46 1.29 7.94 1.64
CA HIS A 46 0.86 8.54 2.91
C HIS A 46 2.06 8.88 3.83
N ALA A 47 1.88 9.85 4.74
CA ALA A 47 2.87 10.19 5.77
C ALA A 47 2.97 9.11 6.86
N LEU A 48 3.98 9.18 7.73
CA LEU A 48 4.30 8.14 8.73
C LEU A 48 3.10 7.63 9.54
N THR A 49 2.22 8.51 9.99
CA THR A 49 1.08 8.18 10.87
C THR A 49 -0.27 8.15 10.15
N ALA A 50 -0.27 8.31 8.83
CA ALA A 50 -1.47 8.24 8.01
C ALA A 50 -1.74 6.81 7.53
N ASN A 51 -2.83 6.62 6.78
CA ASN A 51 -3.28 5.32 6.30
C ASN A 51 -3.79 5.41 4.85
N ALA A 52 -4.30 4.30 4.32
CA ALA A 52 -4.82 4.20 2.95
C ALA A 52 -6.07 5.06 2.66
N ASP A 53 -6.74 5.63 3.67
CA ASP A 53 -7.94 6.45 3.47
C ASP A 53 -7.60 7.93 3.22
N VAL A 54 -7.03 8.23 2.05
CA VAL A 54 -6.55 9.60 1.70
C VAL A 54 -7.64 10.67 1.78
N LEU A 55 -8.89 10.32 1.47
CA LEU A 55 -10.01 11.28 1.54
C LEU A 55 -10.32 11.72 2.98
N ASP A 56 -9.91 10.94 3.99
CA ASP A 56 -10.11 11.33 5.38
C ASP A 56 -9.05 12.31 5.88
N TRP A 57 -7.77 12.03 5.61
CA TRP A 57 -6.65 12.78 6.20
C TRP A 57 -6.07 13.88 5.29
N TRP A 58 -6.37 13.91 3.99
CA TRP A 58 -5.88 14.93 3.04
C TRP A 58 -6.98 15.76 2.37
N LYS A 59 -8.00 16.13 3.16
CA LYS A 59 -9.12 16.97 2.73
C LYS A 59 -8.65 18.31 2.16
N GLY A 60 -9.31 18.78 1.10
CA GLY A 60 -8.98 20.02 0.39
C GLY A 60 -7.98 19.84 -0.76
N LEU A 61 -7.25 18.73 -0.79
CA LEU A 61 -6.49 18.29 -1.97
C LEU A 61 -7.17 17.08 -2.64
N PHE A 62 -7.69 16.16 -1.82
CA PHE A 62 -8.44 14.99 -2.26
C PHE A 62 -9.87 15.00 -1.70
N GLY A 63 -10.85 14.83 -2.58
CA GLY A 63 -12.28 14.92 -2.23
C GLY A 63 -13.17 14.95 -3.46
N GLU A 64 -14.48 14.82 -3.29
CA GLU A 64 -15.43 14.81 -4.41
C GLU A 64 -15.41 16.10 -5.25
N ASN A 65 -15.06 17.23 -4.62
CA ASN A 65 -15.01 18.55 -5.25
C ASN A 65 -13.60 19.19 -5.19
N ASP A 66 -12.57 18.39 -4.88
CA ASP A 66 -11.20 18.87 -4.76
C ASP A 66 -10.38 18.57 -6.03
N LEU A 67 -9.11 19.01 -6.05
CA LEU A 67 -8.22 18.87 -7.21
C LEU A 67 -8.10 17.41 -7.68
N PHE A 68 -7.86 16.48 -6.75
CA PHE A 68 -7.84 15.05 -7.05
C PHE A 68 -9.15 14.42 -6.58
N ASN A 69 -10.09 14.29 -7.51
CA ASN A 69 -11.41 13.74 -7.25
C ASN A 69 -11.62 12.35 -7.88
N PRO A 70 -12.40 11.46 -7.24
CA PRO A 70 -12.72 10.13 -7.78
C PRO A 70 -13.61 10.10 -9.03
N ALA A 71 -14.18 11.24 -9.45
CA ALA A 71 -15.00 11.31 -10.65
C ALA A 71 -14.12 11.34 -11.92
N GLU A 72 -12.93 11.94 -11.83
CA GLU A 72 -11.97 12.07 -12.92
C GLU A 72 -10.79 11.09 -12.80
N HIS A 73 -10.38 10.76 -11.57
CA HIS A 73 -9.16 10.01 -11.31
C HIS A 73 -9.43 8.62 -10.72
N TYR A 74 -8.55 7.68 -11.05
CA TYR A 74 -8.38 6.44 -10.29
C TYR A 74 -7.30 6.65 -9.23
N ILE A 75 -7.73 6.96 -8.02
CA ILE A 75 -6.84 7.28 -6.90
C ILE A 75 -6.51 5.99 -6.16
N ILE A 76 -5.23 5.74 -5.93
CA ILE A 76 -4.74 4.57 -5.17
C ILE A 76 -3.92 5.09 -4.00
N CYS A 77 -4.24 4.64 -2.79
CA CYS A 77 -3.40 4.87 -1.62
C CYS A 77 -3.15 3.53 -0.92
N ALA A 78 -1.87 3.20 -0.74
CA ALA A 78 -1.43 1.92 -0.21
C ALA A 78 -0.64 2.11 1.08
N ASN A 79 -1.02 1.38 2.12
CA ASN A 79 -0.31 1.36 3.38
C ASN A 79 1.11 0.81 3.18
N VAL A 80 2.10 1.54 3.67
CA VAL A 80 3.51 1.14 3.56
C VAL A 80 3.79 -0.15 4.32
N LEU A 81 4.83 -0.89 3.91
CA LEU A 81 5.41 -1.96 4.71
C LEU A 81 5.76 -1.42 6.11
N GLY A 82 5.44 -2.16 7.16
CA GLY A 82 5.61 -1.73 8.54
C GLY A 82 4.45 -0.91 9.12
N SER A 83 3.47 -0.49 8.30
CA SER A 83 2.30 0.26 8.77
C SER A 83 1.40 -0.56 9.69
N HIS A 84 0.87 0.07 10.74
CA HIS A 84 -0.11 -0.54 11.66
C HIS A 84 -1.55 -0.57 11.10
N TYR A 85 -1.76 -0.09 9.88
CA TYR A 85 -3.09 0.00 9.25
C TYR A 85 -3.42 -1.15 8.30
N GLY A 86 -2.77 -2.31 8.46
CA GLY A 86 -3.14 -3.57 7.82
C GLY A 86 -2.09 -4.19 6.90
N SER A 87 -1.07 -3.43 6.47
CA SER A 87 0.08 -4.01 5.76
C SER A 87 0.97 -4.81 6.72
N THR A 88 1.80 -5.71 6.17
CA THR A 88 2.74 -6.51 6.96
C THR A 88 3.63 -5.62 7.81
N ASN A 89 3.69 -5.92 9.10
CA ASN A 89 4.34 -5.09 10.11
C ASN A 89 4.88 -5.97 11.27
N PRO A 90 5.52 -5.38 12.29
CA PRO A 90 6.08 -6.16 13.41
C PRO A 90 5.07 -7.03 14.18
N LEU A 91 3.78 -6.72 14.15
CA LEU A 91 2.74 -7.56 14.77
C LEU A 91 2.19 -8.64 13.82
N SER A 92 2.59 -8.66 12.56
CA SER A 92 2.24 -9.73 11.63
C SER A 92 2.87 -11.05 12.06
N LEU A 93 2.20 -12.16 11.75
CA LEU A 93 2.68 -13.50 12.06
C LEU A 93 3.93 -13.83 11.24
N ASN A 94 4.98 -14.29 11.92
CA ASN A 94 6.10 -14.96 11.27
C ASN A 94 5.75 -16.43 11.10
N GLU A 95 5.63 -16.88 9.85
CA GLU A 95 5.25 -18.26 9.52
C GLU A 95 6.28 -19.30 9.98
N THR A 96 7.55 -18.91 10.12
CA THR A 96 8.61 -19.81 10.59
C THR A 96 8.50 -20.09 12.08
N THR A 97 8.11 -19.10 12.88
CA THR A 97 8.04 -19.21 14.34
C THR A 97 6.62 -19.43 14.86
N GLY A 98 5.61 -19.15 14.03
CA GLY A 98 4.21 -19.12 14.45
C GLY A 98 3.88 -18.01 15.46
N GLN A 99 4.73 -16.99 15.59
CA GLN A 99 4.59 -15.86 16.52
C GLN A 99 4.73 -14.53 15.77
N PRO A 100 4.20 -13.40 16.29
CA PRO A 100 4.47 -12.10 15.69
C PRO A 100 5.96 -11.78 15.61
N TYR A 101 6.37 -11.04 14.58
CA TYR A 101 7.79 -10.71 14.38
C TYR A 101 8.40 -9.92 15.54
N TYR A 102 7.68 -8.96 16.12
CA TYR A 102 8.18 -7.98 17.08
C TYR A 102 9.54 -7.39 16.64
N LEU A 103 10.56 -7.48 17.50
CA LEU A 103 11.92 -6.98 17.22
C LEU A 103 12.67 -7.81 16.16
N ALA A 104 12.15 -8.97 15.77
CA ALA A 104 12.70 -9.76 14.67
C ALA A 104 12.23 -9.26 13.29
N PHE A 105 11.30 -8.28 13.23
CA PHE A 105 10.92 -7.67 11.97
C PHE A 105 12.14 -6.98 11.35
N PRO A 106 12.47 -7.26 10.09
CA PRO A 106 13.67 -6.71 9.48
C PRO A 106 13.57 -5.19 9.34
N GLU A 107 14.70 -4.52 9.51
CA GLU A 107 14.83 -3.13 9.07
C GLU A 107 14.60 -3.05 7.55
N PHE A 108 13.86 -2.03 7.14
CA PHE A 108 13.47 -1.77 5.76
C PHE A 108 13.66 -0.30 5.43
N THR A 109 13.82 0.00 4.14
CA THR A 109 14.08 1.35 3.65
C THR A 109 12.88 1.92 2.91
N ILE A 110 12.95 3.20 2.54
CA ILE A 110 11.97 3.81 1.62
C ILE A 110 11.95 3.08 0.27
N ARG A 111 13.08 2.51 -0.18
CA ARG A 111 13.13 1.73 -1.43
C ARG A 111 12.32 0.45 -1.30
N ASP A 112 12.36 -0.20 -0.14
CA ASP A 112 11.53 -1.38 0.13
C ASP A 112 10.04 -1.03 0.15
N ILE A 113 9.67 0.13 0.70
CA ILE A 113 8.28 0.63 0.62
C ILE A 113 7.85 0.80 -0.84
N VAL A 114 8.66 1.47 -1.66
CA VAL A 114 8.37 1.68 -3.09
C VAL A 114 8.28 0.34 -3.83
N ASN A 115 9.16 -0.61 -3.54
CA ASN A 115 9.10 -1.95 -4.15
C ASN A 115 7.81 -2.70 -3.77
N GLY A 116 7.33 -2.56 -2.54
CA GLY A 116 6.02 -3.08 -2.13
C GLY A 116 4.88 -2.44 -2.95
N HIS A 117 4.92 -1.12 -3.11
CA HIS A 117 3.95 -0.40 -3.94
C HIS A 117 4.00 -0.82 -5.41
N ARG A 118 5.18 -1.07 -6.00
CA ARG A 118 5.32 -1.59 -7.37
C ARG A 118 4.65 -2.94 -7.55
N VAL A 119 4.87 -3.85 -6.60
CA VAL A 119 4.21 -5.17 -6.59
C VAL A 119 2.68 -5.05 -6.54
N LEU A 120 2.15 -4.08 -5.79
CA LEU A 120 0.72 -3.78 -5.80
C LEU A 120 0.26 -3.14 -7.13
N ALA A 121 1.05 -2.25 -7.72
CA ALA A 121 0.74 -1.63 -9.01
C ALA A 121 0.62 -2.69 -10.12
N ASP A 122 1.53 -3.67 -10.14
CA ASP A 122 1.47 -4.84 -11.03
C ASP A 122 0.16 -5.62 -10.84
N HIS A 123 -0.25 -5.87 -9.58
CA HIS A 123 -1.52 -6.53 -9.26
C HIS A 123 -2.75 -5.75 -9.76
N LEU A 124 -2.71 -4.42 -9.66
CA LEU A 124 -3.76 -3.52 -10.12
C LEU A 124 -3.70 -3.24 -11.64
N ASN A 125 -2.71 -3.81 -12.33
CA ASN A 125 -2.43 -3.59 -13.74
C ASN A 125 -2.15 -2.12 -14.10
N VAL A 126 -1.38 -1.42 -13.26
CA VAL A 126 -0.92 -0.04 -13.45
C VAL A 126 0.61 -0.04 -13.64
N ASP A 127 1.12 0.72 -14.62
CA ASP A 127 2.55 0.84 -14.97
C ASP A 127 3.07 2.26 -14.70
#